data_AF-M4VF41-F1
#
_entry.id   AF-M4VF41-F1
#
_cell.length_a   1.000
_cell.length_b   1.000
_cell.length_c   1.000
_cell.angle_alpha   90.00
_cell.angle_beta   90.00
_cell.angle_gamma   90.00
#
_symmetry.space_group_name_H-M   'P 1'
#
loop_
_entity.id
_entity.type
_entity.pdbx_description
1 polymer ?
#
loop_
_entity_poly.entity_id
_entity_poly.type
_entity_poly.pdbx_seq_one_letter_code
_entity_poly.pdbx_strand_id
1 'polypeptide(L)'
;MKFSNRFLLSVFLGIFSLAIFSNAAEPIKTCVRDQKGLRELLGDQNFPAEWIETTADDGKPLMLKMSDRDDRLYFIFDKTREGIWAEGLIEVCSEKDGVVVKISGQDIKLGDKAPRLIRWSMSGGAKFKLKLKEKDKMYVSTLGWSGDFIPMTLPANVNPETAQQK
;
A
#
# COMPACT_ATOMS: atom_id res chain seq x y z
N MET A 1 -20.52 -29.39 -80.00
CA MET A 1 -20.63 -29.56 -78.53
C MET A 1 -19.44 -28.89 -77.87
N LYS A 2 -19.70 -28.14 -76.79
CA LYS A 2 -18.85 -27.12 -76.15
C LYS A 2 -17.58 -27.69 -75.51
N PHE A 3 -16.42 -27.09 -75.79
CA PHE A 3 -15.23 -27.14 -74.93
C PHE A 3 -15.32 -25.99 -73.93
N SER A 4 -15.35 -26.30 -72.62
CA SER A 4 -15.32 -25.28 -71.56
C SER A 4 -13.91 -25.17 -70.99
N ASN A 5 -13.43 -23.93 -71.00
CA ASN A 5 -12.07 -23.48 -70.76
C ASN A 5 -11.75 -23.50 -69.25
N ARG A 6 -10.52 -23.90 -68.90
CA ARG A 6 -10.06 -24.08 -67.51
C ARG A 6 -9.82 -22.73 -66.84
N PHE A 7 -10.34 -22.61 -65.62
CA PHE A 7 -10.14 -21.56 -64.64
C PHE A 7 -8.63 -21.36 -64.34
N LEU A 8 -8.11 -20.15 -64.57
CA LEU A 8 -6.80 -19.72 -64.07
C LEU A 8 -7.01 -18.93 -62.79
N LEU A 9 -6.53 -19.49 -61.67
CA LEU A 9 -6.46 -18.85 -60.36
C LEU A 9 -5.36 -17.78 -60.40
N SER A 10 -5.72 -16.50 -60.28
CA SER A 10 -4.77 -15.41 -60.05
C SER A 10 -4.51 -15.26 -58.55
N VAL A 11 -3.26 -15.53 -58.16
CA VAL A 11 -2.67 -15.26 -56.85
C VAL A 11 -2.23 -13.80 -56.80
N PHE A 12 -2.74 -12.96 -55.89
CA PHE A 12 -2.07 -11.69 -55.54
C PHE A 12 -2.35 -11.21 -54.10
N LEU A 13 -1.24 -11.11 -53.36
CA LEU A 13 -0.90 -10.21 -52.25
C LEU A 13 -1.68 -10.29 -50.91
N GLY A 14 -1.15 -11.10 -49.99
CA GLY A 14 -1.35 -10.91 -48.54
C GLY A 14 -0.37 -9.88 -47.99
N ILE A 15 -0.89 -8.74 -47.51
CA ILE A 15 -0.12 -7.77 -46.72
C ILE A 15 -0.04 -8.33 -45.29
N PHE A 16 1.11 -8.90 -44.93
CA PHE A 16 1.39 -9.39 -43.58
C PHE A 16 1.77 -8.18 -42.71
N SER A 17 0.76 -7.56 -42.07
CA SER A 17 0.98 -6.53 -41.07
C SER A 17 1.75 -7.11 -39.88
N LEU A 18 3.04 -6.82 -39.80
CA LEU A 18 3.86 -7.06 -38.61
C LEU A 18 3.37 -6.12 -37.50
N ALA A 19 2.47 -6.62 -36.65
CA ALA A 19 2.15 -5.97 -35.38
C ALA A 19 3.40 -6.04 -34.49
N ILE A 20 4.09 -4.91 -34.34
CA ILE A 20 5.16 -4.75 -33.36
C ILE A 20 4.51 -4.81 -31.98
N PHE A 21 4.61 -5.96 -31.31
CA PHE A 21 4.26 -6.09 -29.91
C PHE A 21 5.29 -5.31 -29.09
N SER A 22 5.00 -4.05 -28.80
CA SER A 22 5.69 -3.31 -27.75
C SER A 22 5.46 -4.03 -26.42
N ASN A 23 6.44 -4.83 -25.99
CA ASN A 23 6.51 -5.29 -24.61
C ASN A 23 6.77 -4.06 -23.73
N ALA A 24 5.70 -3.46 -23.23
CA ALA A 24 5.81 -2.53 -22.11
C ALA A 24 6.38 -3.34 -20.94
N ALA A 25 7.68 -3.17 -20.66
CA ALA A 25 8.30 -3.75 -19.49
C ALA A 25 7.54 -3.24 -18.26
N GLU A 26 6.93 -4.16 -17.50
CA GLU A 26 6.30 -3.77 -16.25
C GLU A 26 7.39 -3.19 -15.32
N PRO A 27 7.14 -2.04 -14.68
CA PRO A 27 8.11 -1.45 -13.78
C PRO A 27 8.47 -2.44 -12.67
N ILE A 28 9.76 -2.62 -12.43
CA ILE A 28 10.29 -3.51 -11.40
C ILE A 28 9.69 -3.09 -10.05
N LYS A 29 8.90 -3.99 -9.45
CA LYS A 29 8.39 -3.80 -8.08
C LYS A 29 9.58 -3.81 -7.13
N THR A 30 9.90 -2.66 -6.55
CA THR A 30 10.97 -2.52 -5.56
C THR A 30 10.35 -2.66 -4.18
N CYS A 31 10.85 -3.60 -3.38
CA CYS A 31 10.39 -3.83 -2.02
C CYS A 31 11.51 -3.52 -1.02
N VAL A 32 11.16 -2.86 0.08
CA VAL A 32 12.06 -2.45 1.15
C VAL A 32 11.59 -3.01 2.48
N ARG A 33 12.52 -3.17 3.42
CA ARG A 33 12.26 -3.80 4.71
C ARG A 33 12.84 -3.02 5.88
N ASP A 34 13.20 -1.77 5.72
CA ASP A 34 13.71 -0.90 6.79
C ASP A 34 13.24 0.54 6.58
N GLN A 35 13.34 1.40 7.61
CA GLN A 35 12.89 2.79 7.51
C GLN A 35 13.64 3.59 6.45
N LYS A 36 14.93 3.33 6.28
CA LYS A 36 15.75 4.05 5.30
C LYS A 36 15.24 3.79 3.88
N GLY A 37 15.06 2.51 3.53
CA GLY A 37 14.50 2.07 2.27
C GLY A 37 13.07 2.57 2.09
N LEU A 38 12.24 2.63 3.14
CA LEU A 38 10.91 3.24 3.07
C LEU A 38 10.96 4.71 2.64
N ARG A 39 11.82 5.51 3.30
CA ARG A 39 12.01 6.93 2.98
C ARG A 39 12.53 7.15 1.57
N GLU A 40 13.49 6.33 1.14
CA GLU A 40 14.02 6.34 -0.23
C GLU A 40 12.95 5.96 -1.24
N LEU A 41 12.16 4.91 -0.98
CA LEU A 41 11.08 4.44 -1.83
C LEU A 41 9.99 5.51 -2.01
N LEU A 42 9.68 6.26 -0.95
CA LEU A 42 8.69 7.34 -0.97
C LEU A 42 9.25 8.67 -1.48
N GLY A 43 10.57 8.79 -1.64
CA GLY A 43 11.22 10.07 -1.96
C GLY A 43 11.07 11.12 -0.87
N ASP A 44 10.86 10.71 0.38
CA ASP A 44 10.66 11.59 1.53
C ASP A 44 11.55 11.18 2.71
N GLN A 45 12.67 11.88 2.87
CA GLN A 45 13.63 11.63 3.94
C GLN A 45 13.09 11.97 5.35
N ASN A 46 12.02 12.77 5.43
CA ASN A 46 11.39 13.15 6.67
C ASN A 46 10.07 12.40 6.91
N PHE A 47 9.83 11.31 6.18
CA PHE A 47 8.60 10.53 6.31
C PHE A 47 8.35 10.17 7.79
N PRO A 48 7.24 10.64 8.38
CA PRO A 48 6.94 10.47 9.79
C PRO A 48 6.83 9.01 10.20
N ALA A 49 7.39 8.66 11.35
CA ALA A 49 7.32 7.30 11.91
C ALA A 49 5.97 7.02 12.59
N GLU A 50 5.24 8.07 12.97
CA GLU A 50 3.99 7.97 13.72
C GLU A 50 2.88 8.77 13.03
N TRP A 51 1.71 8.12 12.91
CA TRP A 51 0.53 8.66 12.26
C TRP A 51 -0.72 8.35 13.07
N ILE A 52 -1.69 9.26 13.06
CA ILE A 52 -2.97 9.09 13.76
C ILE A 52 -4.13 9.18 12.79
N GLU A 53 -5.09 8.27 12.94
CA GLU A 53 -6.32 8.22 12.15
C GLU A 53 -7.21 9.43 12.45
N THR A 54 -7.75 10.06 11.40
CA THR A 54 -8.68 11.20 11.50
C THR A 54 -10.12 10.84 11.12
N THR A 55 -10.33 9.64 10.58
CA THR A 55 -11.65 9.14 10.15
C THR A 55 -12.43 8.40 11.23
N ALA A 56 -11.82 8.15 12.40
CA ALA A 56 -12.48 7.46 13.48
C ALA A 56 -13.61 8.33 14.08
N ASP A 57 -14.82 7.78 14.12
CA ASP A 57 -16.03 8.40 14.66
C ASP A 57 -16.32 7.97 16.11
N ASP A 58 -15.68 6.90 16.58
CA ASP A 58 -15.82 6.34 17.93
C ASP A 58 -14.95 7.04 19.00
N GLY A 59 -14.23 8.10 18.63
CA GLY A 59 -13.31 8.83 19.51
C GLY A 59 -12.05 8.04 19.89
N LYS A 60 -11.77 6.93 19.20
CA LYS A 60 -10.67 6.01 19.48
C LYS A 60 -9.84 5.81 18.21
N PRO A 61 -9.11 6.80 17.70
CA PRO A 61 -8.38 6.67 16.45
C PRO A 61 -7.32 5.57 16.52
N LEU A 62 -7.05 4.90 15.39
CA LEU A 62 -5.86 4.07 15.26
C LEU A 62 -4.60 4.95 15.18
N MET A 63 -3.57 4.55 15.90
CA MET A 63 -2.23 5.09 15.80
C MET A 63 -1.34 4.07 15.09
N LEU A 64 -0.80 4.47 13.94
CA LEU A 64 0.19 3.70 13.20
C LEU A 64 1.58 4.15 13.62
N LYS A 65 2.39 3.21 14.11
CA LYS A 65 3.80 3.41 14.43
C LYS A 65 4.66 2.50 13.58
N MET A 66 5.78 3.03 13.11
CA MET A 66 6.72 2.36 12.23
C MET A 66 8.11 2.49 12.83
N SER A 67 8.79 1.38 13.06
CA SER A 67 10.12 1.35 13.67
C SER A 67 10.94 0.20 13.12
N ASP A 68 12.26 0.33 13.08
CA ASP A 68 13.13 -0.81 12.80
C ASP A 68 13.30 -1.69 14.06
N ARG A 69 13.22 -3.01 13.87
CA ARG A 69 13.52 -4.05 14.85
C ARG A 69 14.36 -5.10 14.16
N ASP A 70 15.57 -5.35 14.66
CA ASP A 70 16.52 -6.30 14.06
C ASP A 70 16.71 -6.05 12.55
N ASP A 71 16.95 -4.79 12.18
CA ASP A 71 17.10 -4.31 10.80
C ASP A 71 15.89 -4.60 9.87
N ARG A 72 14.72 -4.85 10.47
CA ARG A 72 13.45 -5.04 9.76
C ARG A 72 12.40 -4.06 10.23
N LEU A 73 11.63 -3.54 9.29
CA LEU A 73 10.56 -2.60 9.52
C LEU A 73 9.40 -3.32 10.21
N TYR A 74 8.98 -2.77 11.34
CA TYR A 74 7.92 -3.29 12.18
C TYR A 74 6.81 -2.25 12.31
N PHE A 75 5.57 -2.67 12.09
CA PHE A 75 4.40 -1.81 12.24
C PHE A 75 3.60 -2.18 13.48
N ILE A 76 3.02 -1.16 14.10
CA ILE A 76 2.01 -1.29 15.15
C ILE A 76 0.84 -0.40 14.77
N PHE A 77 -0.35 -0.99 14.67
CA PHE A 77 -1.63 -0.31 14.78
C PHE A 77 -2.14 -0.48 16.20
N ASP A 78 -2.14 0.59 16.97
CA ASP A 78 -2.72 0.66 18.31
C ASP A 78 -4.06 1.41 18.25
N LYS A 79 -5.12 0.82 18.78
CA LYS A 79 -6.38 1.53 18.98
C LYS A 79 -6.20 2.39 20.22
N THR A 80 -6.14 3.70 20.03
CA THR A 80 -5.71 4.66 21.06
C THR A 80 -6.44 4.41 22.39
N ARG A 81 -5.68 4.16 23.46
CA ARG A 81 -6.15 3.86 24.84
C ARG A 81 -6.89 2.53 25.02
N GLU A 82 -7.03 1.73 23.97
CA GLU A 82 -7.65 0.42 24.00
C GLU A 82 -6.62 -0.70 23.89
N GLY A 83 -5.58 -0.50 23.09
CA GLY A 83 -4.48 -1.45 22.89
C GLY A 83 -4.36 -1.92 21.44
N ILE A 84 -3.55 -2.96 21.25
CA ILE A 84 -3.13 -3.43 19.93
C ILE A 84 -4.33 -3.83 19.07
N TRP A 85 -4.33 -3.32 17.85
CA TRP A 85 -5.22 -3.73 16.77
C TRP A 85 -4.53 -4.75 15.86
N ALA A 86 -3.33 -4.42 15.38
CA ALA A 86 -2.44 -5.36 14.68
C ALA A 86 -0.99 -4.90 14.80
N GLU A 87 -0.04 -5.83 14.80
CA GLU A 87 1.39 -5.54 14.76
C GLU A 87 2.15 -6.61 13.98
N GLY A 88 3.32 -6.29 13.45
CA GLY A 88 4.13 -7.29 12.74
C GLY A 88 5.29 -6.74 11.93
N LEU A 89 6.17 -7.63 11.51
CA LEU A 89 7.27 -7.33 10.59
C LEU A 89 6.72 -7.20 9.16
N ILE A 90 7.15 -6.17 8.46
CA ILE A 90 6.55 -5.79 7.20
C ILE A 90 7.53 -5.72 6.04
N GLU A 91 7.00 -5.77 4.83
CA GLU A 91 7.66 -5.43 3.58
C GLU A 91 6.83 -4.36 2.87
N VAL A 92 7.47 -3.31 2.39
CA VAL A 92 6.81 -2.24 1.62
C VAL A 92 7.24 -2.31 0.18
N CYS A 93 6.30 -2.47 -0.74
CA CYS A 93 6.59 -2.55 -2.17
C CYS A 93 5.97 -1.38 -2.93
N SER A 94 6.68 -0.85 -3.94
CA SER A 94 6.09 0.10 -4.88
C SER A 94 4.97 -0.53 -5.69
N GLU A 95 3.91 0.24 -5.92
CA GLU A 95 2.83 -0.07 -6.87
C GLU A 95 2.43 1.19 -7.66
N LYS A 96 1.59 1.04 -8.70
CA LYS A 96 1.22 2.13 -9.62
C LYS A 96 0.67 3.38 -8.91
N ASP A 97 -0.08 3.20 -7.81
CA ASP A 97 -0.80 4.28 -7.11
C ASP A 97 -0.32 4.51 -5.66
N GLY A 98 0.94 4.20 -5.36
CA GLY A 98 1.50 4.37 -4.01
C GLY A 98 2.33 3.16 -3.61
N VAL A 99 2.15 2.70 -2.36
CA VAL A 99 2.86 1.51 -1.85
C VAL A 99 1.92 0.49 -1.24
N VAL A 100 2.34 -0.76 -1.24
CA VAL A 100 1.67 -1.84 -0.54
C VAL A 100 2.57 -2.37 0.55
N VAL A 101 2.04 -2.35 1.77
CA VAL A 101 2.61 -3.00 2.93
C VAL A 101 2.08 -4.43 2.99
N LYS A 102 2.99 -5.39 3.11
CA LYS A 102 2.67 -6.80 3.28
C LYS A 102 3.16 -7.28 4.63
N ILE A 103 2.34 -8.07 5.29
CA ILE A 103 2.68 -8.78 6.53
C ILE A 103 2.39 -10.25 6.30
N SER A 104 3.37 -11.12 6.54
CA SER A 104 3.16 -12.56 6.39
C SER A 104 2.30 -13.09 7.55
N GLY A 105 1.65 -14.24 7.37
CA GLY A 105 0.82 -14.85 8.43
C GLY A 105 1.62 -15.25 9.68
N GLN A 106 2.92 -15.53 9.54
CA GLN A 106 3.82 -15.83 10.66
C GLN A 106 4.33 -14.57 11.37
N ASP A 107 4.36 -13.42 10.69
CA ASP A 107 4.87 -12.16 11.22
C ASP A 107 3.76 -11.27 11.81
N ILE A 108 2.48 -11.52 11.46
CA ILE A 108 1.35 -10.73 11.95
C ILE A 108 0.83 -11.24 13.29
N LYS A 109 0.63 -10.32 14.22
CA LYS A 109 -0.10 -10.53 15.46
C LYS A 109 -1.31 -9.62 15.49
N LEU A 110 -2.49 -10.21 15.58
CA LEU A 110 -3.76 -9.51 15.59
C LEU A 110 -4.24 -9.36 17.03
N GLY A 111 -4.45 -8.12 17.46
CA GLY A 111 -4.90 -7.83 18.81
C GLY A 111 -6.40 -8.08 18.99
N ASP A 112 -6.86 -8.05 20.24
CA ASP A 112 -8.26 -8.23 20.60
C ASP A 112 -9.13 -7.02 20.23
N LYS A 113 -8.51 -5.85 20.01
CA LYS A 113 -9.18 -4.62 19.58
C LYS A 113 -9.46 -4.55 18.08
N ALA A 114 -8.91 -5.47 17.29
CA ALA A 114 -9.33 -5.64 15.90
C ALA A 114 -10.70 -6.32 15.82
N PRO A 115 -11.65 -5.78 15.02
CA PRO A 115 -12.94 -6.44 14.79
C PRO A 115 -12.76 -7.88 14.32
N ARG A 116 -13.63 -8.79 14.77
CA ARG A 116 -13.51 -10.23 14.46
C ARG A 116 -13.39 -10.52 12.96
N LEU A 117 -14.11 -9.77 12.12
CA LEU A 117 -14.05 -9.91 10.67
C LEU A 117 -12.66 -9.57 10.12
N ILE A 118 -12.03 -8.51 10.63
CA ILE A 118 -10.65 -8.13 10.27
C ILE A 118 -9.67 -9.21 10.72
N ARG A 119 -9.83 -9.70 11.95
CA ARG A 119 -8.97 -10.76 12.48
C ARG A 119 -9.01 -12.01 11.60
N TRP A 120 -10.20 -12.39 11.14
CA TRP A 120 -10.38 -13.51 10.24
C TRP A 120 -9.77 -13.25 8.86
N SER A 121 -10.01 -12.07 8.28
CA SER A 121 -9.51 -11.72 6.94
C SER A 121 -7.98 -11.63 6.86
N MET A 122 -7.30 -11.36 7.98
CA MET A 122 -5.84 -11.23 8.06
C MET A 122 -5.11 -12.45 8.65
N SER A 123 -5.82 -13.54 8.92
CA SER A 123 -5.25 -14.73 9.59
C SER A 123 -4.11 -15.39 8.81
N GLY A 124 -4.09 -15.26 7.47
CA GLY A 124 -3.00 -15.74 6.60
C GLY A 124 -1.93 -14.69 6.30
N GLY A 125 -2.00 -13.53 6.95
CA GLY A 125 -1.22 -12.33 6.61
C GLY A 125 -2.11 -11.18 6.15
N ALA A 126 -1.52 -10.00 6.03
CA ALA A 126 -2.24 -8.78 5.68
C ALA A 126 -1.59 -8.05 4.51
N LYS A 127 -2.42 -7.30 3.79
CA LYS A 127 -1.99 -6.33 2.79
C LYS A 127 -2.67 -5.01 3.10
N PHE A 128 -1.88 -3.96 3.28
CA PHE A 128 -2.36 -2.59 3.41
C PHE A 128 -1.90 -1.79 2.20
N LYS A 129 -2.83 -1.08 1.56
CA LYS A 129 -2.52 -0.09 0.53
C LYS A 129 -2.33 1.26 1.22
N LEU A 130 -1.20 1.89 0.97
CA LEU A 130 -0.87 3.21 1.48
C LEU A 130 -0.82 4.17 0.29
N LYS A 131 -1.67 5.18 0.31
CA LYS A 131 -1.72 6.24 -0.70
C LYS A 131 -1.43 7.57 -0.03
N LEU A 132 -0.33 8.20 -0.41
CA LEU A 132 -0.05 9.58 -0.01
C LEU A 132 -0.96 10.50 -0.81
N LYS A 133 -1.84 11.23 -0.12
CA LYS A 133 -2.76 12.21 -0.74
C LYS A 133 -2.09 13.57 -0.85
N GLU A 134 -1.45 14.00 0.22
CA GLU A 134 -0.70 15.25 0.40
C GLU A 134 0.51 14.95 1.32
N LYS A 135 1.46 15.88 1.48
CA LYS A 135 2.63 15.68 2.37
C LYS A 135 2.26 15.26 3.79
N ASP A 136 1.10 15.69 4.27
CA ASP A 136 0.66 15.49 5.64
C ASP A 136 -0.58 14.59 5.75
N LYS A 137 -0.94 13.86 4.68
CA LYS A 137 -2.11 12.98 4.67
C LYS A 137 -1.84 11.66 3.96
N MET A 138 -2.08 10.57 4.67
CA MET A 138 -1.97 9.21 4.17
C MET A 138 -3.31 8.49 4.28
N TYR A 139 -3.77 7.91 3.17
CA TYR A 139 -4.89 6.98 3.19
C TYR A 139 -4.35 5.55 3.31
N VAL A 140 -4.87 4.82 4.29
CA VAL A 140 -4.53 3.42 4.55
C VAL A 140 -5.77 2.57 4.34
N SER A 141 -5.66 1.48 3.59
CA SER A 141 -6.77 0.54 3.43
C SER A 141 -6.34 -0.91 3.37
N THR A 142 -7.24 -1.78 3.82
CA THR A 142 -7.14 -3.23 3.74
C THR A 142 -8.54 -3.83 3.53
N LEU A 143 -8.65 -5.16 3.49
CA LEU A 143 -9.97 -5.78 3.34
C LEU A 143 -10.84 -5.52 4.57
N GLY A 144 -11.93 -4.79 4.38
CA GLY A 144 -12.94 -4.53 5.41
C GLY A 144 -12.66 -3.31 6.30
N TRP A 145 -11.58 -2.57 6.08
CA TRP A 145 -11.27 -1.36 6.83
C TRP A 145 -10.43 -0.37 6.00
N SER A 146 -10.64 0.92 6.21
CA SER A 146 -9.78 1.98 5.72
C SER A 146 -9.87 3.22 6.60
N GLY A 147 -8.84 4.05 6.59
CA GLY A 147 -8.85 5.34 7.26
C GLY A 147 -7.88 6.34 6.65
N ASP A 148 -8.14 7.62 6.91
CA ASP A 148 -7.20 8.70 6.64
C ASP A 148 -6.37 9.00 7.88
N PHE A 149 -5.10 9.30 7.68
CA PHE A 149 -4.11 9.50 8.72
C PHE A 149 -3.34 10.81 8.50
N ILE A 150 -2.99 11.47 9.60
CA ILE A 150 -2.08 12.63 9.62
C ILE A 150 -0.86 12.31 10.49
N PRO A 151 0.30 12.95 10.24
CA PRO A 151 1.49 12.70 11.03
C PRO A 151 1.35 13.24 12.46
N MET A 152 1.84 12.47 13.43
CA MET A 152 1.86 12.87 14.84
C MET A 152 2.98 13.84 15.18
N THR A 153 4.05 13.85 14.38
CA THR A 153 5.05 14.92 14.46
C THR A 153 4.42 16.17 13.87
N LEU A 154 4.05 17.11 14.75
CA LEU A 154 3.64 18.44 14.33
C LEU A 154 4.70 18.99 13.36
N PRO A 155 4.33 19.62 12.23
CA PRO A 155 5.30 20.43 11.50
C PRO A 155 5.93 21.38 12.51
N ALA A 156 7.25 21.61 12.40
CA ALA A 156 8.09 22.32 13.37
C ALA A 156 7.65 23.75 13.77
N ASN A 157 6.45 24.19 13.35
CA ASN A 157 5.81 25.47 13.63
C ASN A 157 4.57 25.39 14.54
N VAL A 158 4.23 24.25 15.14
CA VAL A 158 3.14 24.21 16.14
C VAL A 158 3.73 24.14 17.54
N ASN A 159 3.65 25.28 18.24
CA ASN A 159 4.00 25.40 19.65
C ASN A 159 3.18 24.39 20.48
N PRO A 160 3.80 23.51 21.30
CA PRO A 160 3.09 22.47 22.07
C PRO A 160 2.09 22.99 23.11
N GLU A 161 2.03 24.30 23.36
CA GLU A 161 1.11 24.93 24.33
C GLU A 161 -0.37 24.95 23.91
N THR A 162 -0.70 24.75 22.63
CA THR A 162 -2.11 24.83 22.17
C THR A 162 -2.86 23.50 22.16
N ALA A 163 -2.21 22.38 22.49
CA ALA A 163 -2.82 21.05 22.44
C ALA A 163 -3.55 20.62 23.74
N GLN A 164 -3.60 21.47 24.77
CA GLN A 164 -4.29 21.17 26.04
C GLN A 164 -5.46 22.10 26.38
N GLN A 165 -6.03 22.81 25.40
CA GLN A 165 -7.30 23.52 25.61
C GLN A 165 -8.26 23.28 24.44
N LYS A 166 -8.93 22.11 24.47
CA LYS A 166 -10.30 21.98 23.99
C LYS A 166 -10.98 20.75 24.57
#